data_AF-A0A3R7XKJ3-F1
#
_entry.id   AF-A0A3R7XKJ3-F1
#
_cell.length_a   1.000
_cell.length_b   1.000
_cell.length_c   1.000
_cell.angle_alpha   90.00
_cell.angle_beta   90.00
_cell.angle_gamma   90.00
#
_symmetry.space_group_name_H-M   'P 1'
#
loop_
_entity.id
_entity.type
_entity.pdbx_description
1 polymer ?
#
loop_
_entity_poly.entity_id
_entity_poly.type
_entity_poly.pdbx_seq_one_letter_code
_entity_poly.pdbx_strand_id
1 'polypeptide(L)'
;MATTVKKCLKLHKLFVAEVTRNSRLESEGSQVLSTLANVSQRVPTLLQYDSTNGTGNGHLEGNVETMGVLTYSSNTQALLLQKHFLTLEKSLAFLTDIMRDFQELLRHLRSFASECVVLVDDALLECETVVSVDDEMAVVTFPLQLQEWMETVLAMFEHEVLRKVRLVTYLEYSDPRRLNAVHKQWSSKGVMGNVDYDYVQTGLQLPQVNYCLPSQSSDSKSITSESKRKKKTNKANK
;
A
#
# COMPACT_ATOMS: atom_id res chain seq x y z
N MET A 1 -32.04 -13.66 0.59
CA MET A 1 -30.75 -13.23 1.18
C MET A 1 -30.97 -12.97 2.65
N ALA A 2 -30.42 -13.84 3.49
CA ALA A 2 -30.36 -13.63 4.94
C ALA A 2 -29.74 -12.26 5.27
N THR A 3 -30.21 -11.63 6.34
CA THR A 3 -29.73 -10.32 6.84
C THR A 3 -28.22 -10.35 7.12
N THR A 4 -27.71 -11.50 7.56
CA THR A 4 -26.30 -11.86 7.75
C THR A 4 -25.46 -11.68 6.49
N VAL A 5 -25.86 -12.23 5.34
CA VAL A 5 -25.13 -12.09 4.06
C VAL A 5 -24.96 -10.62 3.65
N LYS A 6 -25.99 -9.78 3.86
CA LYS A 6 -25.91 -8.34 3.58
C LYS A 6 -24.93 -7.62 4.51
N LYS A 7 -24.85 -8.02 5.79
CA LYS A 7 -23.87 -7.49 6.74
C LYS A 7 -22.46 -7.90 6.35
N CYS A 8 -22.23 -9.17 5.97
CA CYS A 8 -20.95 -9.68 5.48
C CYS A 8 -20.46 -8.90 4.24
N LEU A 9 -21.33 -8.63 3.28
CA LEU A 9 -20.98 -7.83 2.09
C LEU A 9 -20.61 -6.39 2.45
N LYS A 10 -21.28 -5.78 3.43
CA LYS A 10 -20.95 -4.43 3.90
C LYS A 10 -19.58 -4.42 4.59
N LEU A 11 -19.32 -5.42 5.42
CA LEU A 11 -18.07 -5.57 6.15
C LEU A 11 -16.90 -5.80 5.18
N HIS A 12 -17.06 -6.68 4.19
CA HIS A 12 -16.09 -6.86 3.10
C HIS A 12 -15.76 -5.53 2.39
N LYS A 13 -16.76 -4.69 2.09
CA LYS A 13 -16.53 -3.38 1.48
C LYS A 13 -15.71 -2.44 2.37
N LEU A 14 -15.98 -2.42 3.68
CA LEU A 14 -15.22 -1.62 4.64
C LEU A 14 -13.78 -2.12 4.76
N PHE A 15 -13.59 -3.43 4.79
CA PHE A 15 -12.27 -4.06 4.82
C PHE A 15 -11.46 -3.71 3.56
N VAL A 16 -12.06 -3.84 2.37
CA VAL A 16 -11.40 -3.44 1.10
C VAL A 16 -11.10 -1.94 1.09
N ALA A 17 -11.97 -1.09 1.64
CA ALA A 17 -11.70 0.34 1.75
C ALA A 17 -10.45 0.63 2.60
N GLU A 18 -10.28 -0.04 3.75
CA GLU A 18 -9.04 0.05 4.54
C GLU A 18 -7.83 -0.50 3.79
N VAL A 19 -7.96 -1.61 3.05
CA VAL A 19 -6.89 -2.10 2.17
C VAL A 19 -6.50 -1.05 1.11
N THR A 20 -7.45 -0.30 0.56
CA THR A 20 -7.12 0.81 -0.35
C THR A 20 -6.42 1.96 0.37
N ARG A 21 -6.74 2.24 1.63
CA ARG A 21 -6.02 3.23 2.46
C ARG A 21 -4.55 2.84 2.64
N ASN A 22 -4.24 1.55 2.79
CA ASN A 22 -2.86 1.07 2.86
C ASN A 22 -2.01 1.53 1.66
N SER A 23 -2.57 1.49 0.44
CA SER A 23 -1.86 1.93 -0.77
C SER A 23 -1.48 3.41 -0.75
N ARG A 24 -2.27 4.25 -0.07
CA ARG A 24 -1.98 5.68 0.10
C ARG A 24 -0.84 5.90 1.10
N LEU A 25 -0.89 5.19 2.23
CA LEU A 25 0.18 5.22 3.23
C LEU A 25 1.52 4.73 2.64
N GLU A 26 1.47 3.77 1.71
CA GLU A 26 2.65 3.32 0.99
C GLU A 26 3.24 4.40 0.07
N SER A 27 2.41 5.12 -0.68
CA SER A 27 2.89 6.20 -1.54
C SER A 27 3.45 7.37 -0.74
N GLU A 28 2.79 7.74 0.37
CA GLU A 28 3.26 8.78 1.30
C GLU A 28 4.61 8.38 1.93
N GLY A 29 4.72 7.15 2.43
CA GLY A 29 5.97 6.64 2.99
C GLY A 29 7.12 6.61 1.97
N SER A 30 6.83 6.23 0.71
CA SER A 30 7.82 6.26 -0.37
C SER A 30 8.29 7.69 -0.65
N GLN A 31 7.38 8.66 -0.67
CA GLN A 31 7.70 10.07 -0.89
C GLN A 31 8.58 10.64 0.24
N VAL A 32 8.24 10.31 1.50
CA VAL A 32 9.03 10.73 2.67
C VAL A 32 10.44 10.14 2.62
N LEU A 33 10.57 8.83 2.35
CA LEU A 33 11.87 8.16 2.24
C LEU A 33 12.71 8.69 1.06
N SER A 34 12.08 9.01 -0.07
CA SER A 34 12.76 9.65 -1.21
C SER A 34 13.29 11.04 -0.84
N THR A 35 12.47 11.83 -0.16
CA THR A 35 12.86 13.17 0.32
C THR A 35 14.01 13.07 1.32
N LEU A 36 13.92 12.12 2.26
CA LEU A 36 14.94 11.86 3.27
C LEU A 36 16.27 11.43 2.64
N ALA A 37 16.25 10.52 1.65
CA ALA A 37 17.43 10.10 0.92
C ALA A 37 18.08 11.23 0.10
N ASN A 38 17.27 12.11 -0.48
CA ASN A 38 17.76 13.26 -1.24
C ASN A 38 18.39 14.32 -0.33
N VAL A 39 17.79 14.60 0.84
CA VAL A 39 18.33 15.56 1.80
C VAL A 39 19.60 15.01 2.44
N SER A 40 19.63 13.73 2.83
CA SER A 40 20.82 13.12 3.46
C SER A 40 22.04 13.08 2.54
N GLN A 41 21.85 12.96 1.22
CA GLN A 41 22.95 13.06 0.25
C GLN A 41 23.55 14.46 0.14
N ARG A 42 22.77 15.52 0.43
CA ARG A 42 23.22 16.92 0.31
C ARG A 42 23.94 17.43 1.55
N VAL A 43 23.65 16.89 2.73
CA VAL A 43 24.26 17.33 4.00
C VAL A 43 25.80 17.18 4.01
N PRO A 44 26.41 16.07 3.57
CA PRO A 44 27.87 15.93 3.52
C PRO A 44 28.56 16.94 2.59
N THR A 45 27.94 17.28 1.46
CA THR A 45 28.49 18.25 0.49
C THR A 45 28.54 19.66 1.08
N LEU A 46 27.57 20.01 1.92
CA LEU A 46 27.50 21.31 2.60
C LEU A 46 28.46 21.42 3.79
N LEU A 47 28.86 20.28 4.38
CA LEU A 47 29.86 20.21 5.46
C LEU A 47 31.30 20.25 4.94
N GLN A 48 31.56 19.77 3.71
CA GLN A 48 32.91 19.76 3.12
C GLN A 48 33.41 21.13 2.66
N TYR A 49 32.52 22.07 2.36
CA TYR A 49 32.90 23.43 1.90
C TYR A 49 33.72 24.20 2.95
N ASP A 50 33.53 23.92 4.24
CA ASP A 50 34.31 24.52 5.32
C ASP A 50 35.71 23.88 5.48
N SER A 51 35.89 22.64 5.03
CA SER A 51 37.14 21.88 5.24
C SER A 51 38.22 22.18 4.20
N THR A 52 37.86 22.64 3.00
CA THR A 52 38.84 22.99 1.94
C THR A 52 39.49 24.36 2.14
N ASN A 53 39.01 25.17 3.07
CA ASN A 53 39.63 26.46 3.44
C ASN A 53 40.56 26.36 4.66
N GLY A 54 40.78 25.15 5.21
CA GLY A 54 41.40 24.96 6.52
C GLY A 54 42.74 24.23 6.57
N THR A 55 43.32 23.81 5.45
CA THR A 55 44.61 23.08 5.48
C THR A 55 45.48 23.37 4.25
N GLY A 56 46.19 24.49 4.34
CA GLY A 56 47.39 24.76 3.55
C GLY A 56 48.37 25.53 4.41
N ASN A 57 49.41 24.86 4.93
CA ASN A 57 50.57 25.53 5.48
C ASN A 57 51.10 26.53 4.44
N GLY A 58 50.91 27.83 4.70
CA GLY A 58 51.28 28.87 3.77
C GLY A 58 50.98 30.24 4.36
N HIS A 59 51.96 30.79 5.05
CA HIS A 59 52.04 32.17 5.49
C HIS A 59 51.68 33.13 4.34
N LEU A 60 50.47 33.70 4.34
CA LEU A 60 50.12 34.89 3.58
C LEU A 60 48.89 35.54 4.20
N GLU A 61 49.13 36.60 4.95
CA GLU A 61 48.16 37.66 5.17
C GLU A 61 47.58 38.08 3.82
N GLY A 62 46.34 37.71 3.61
CA GLY A 62 45.52 38.19 2.53
C GLY A 62 44.10 38.13 3.05
N ASN A 63 43.68 39.20 3.74
CA ASN A 63 42.28 39.55 3.82
C ASN A 63 41.76 39.58 2.38
N VAL A 64 41.23 38.45 1.89
CA VAL A 64 40.38 38.47 0.72
C VAL A 64 39.14 39.17 1.22
N GLU A 65 39.11 40.50 1.03
CA GLU A 65 37.93 41.33 1.20
C GLU A 65 36.83 40.68 0.36
N THR A 66 36.06 39.82 1.01
CA THR A 66 34.84 39.28 0.46
C THR A 66 33.93 40.48 0.31
N MET A 67 33.80 40.96 -0.93
CA MET A 67 32.98 42.09 -1.34
C MET A 67 31.71 42.12 -0.49
N GLY A 68 31.41 43.24 0.18
CA GLY A 68 30.55 43.31 1.38
C GLY A 68 29.14 42.67 1.34
N VAL A 69 28.66 42.22 0.18
CA VAL A 69 27.45 41.40 0.03
C VAL A 69 27.72 39.91 0.33
N LEU A 70 28.93 39.42 0.04
CA LEU A 70 29.37 38.05 0.29
C LEU A 70 29.72 37.81 1.77
N THR A 71 30.11 38.82 2.53
CA THR A 71 30.22 38.71 4.00
C THR A 71 28.86 38.49 4.66
N TYR A 72 27.77 39.07 4.12
CA TYR A 72 26.40 38.71 4.53
C TYR A 72 25.98 37.30 4.07
N SER A 73 26.63 36.74 3.05
CA SER A 73 26.37 35.37 2.57
C SER A 73 27.07 34.29 3.41
N SER A 74 28.00 34.65 4.29
CA SER A 74 28.71 33.72 5.19
C SER A 74 27.76 32.85 6.04
N ASN A 75 26.61 33.40 6.42
CA ASN A 75 25.61 32.70 7.23
C ASN A 75 24.62 31.87 6.39
N THR A 76 24.66 31.96 5.06
CA THR A 76 23.70 31.24 4.19
C THR A 76 23.91 29.74 4.25
N GLN A 77 25.16 29.28 4.37
CA GLN A 77 25.50 27.86 4.54
C GLN A 77 24.99 27.33 5.87
N ALA A 78 25.18 28.05 6.97
CA ALA A 78 24.67 27.67 8.28
C ALA A 78 23.13 27.63 8.32
N LEU A 79 22.45 28.61 7.70
CA LEU A 79 20.99 28.62 7.57
C LEU A 79 20.46 27.49 6.70
N LEU A 80 21.16 27.16 5.60
CA LEU A 80 20.77 26.10 4.68
C LEU A 80 20.99 24.73 5.32
N LEU A 81 22.07 24.56 6.08
CA LEU A 81 22.35 23.38 6.89
C LEU A 81 21.30 23.21 8.00
N GLN A 82 20.97 24.26 8.75
CA GLN A 82 19.88 24.26 9.73
C GLN A 82 18.56 23.85 9.09
N LYS A 83 18.23 24.40 7.91
CA LYS A 83 17.02 24.03 7.17
C LYS A 83 17.03 22.56 6.75
N HIS A 84 18.17 22.02 6.32
CA HIS A 84 18.28 20.61 5.96
C HIS A 84 18.11 19.70 7.18
N PHE A 85 18.73 19.99 8.32
CA PHE A 85 18.52 19.25 9.56
C PHE A 85 17.07 19.30 10.04
N LEU A 86 16.45 20.49 10.02
CA LEU A 86 15.03 20.63 10.35
C LEU A 86 14.14 19.82 9.39
N THR A 87 14.49 19.76 8.11
CA THR A 87 13.75 18.97 7.12
C THR A 87 13.91 17.46 7.39
N LEU A 88 15.12 17.01 7.75
CA LEU A 88 15.39 15.63 8.15
C LEU A 88 14.55 15.23 9.37
N GLU A 89 14.57 16.03 10.44
CA GLU A 89 13.78 15.79 11.65
C GLU A 89 12.28 15.74 11.36
N LYS A 90 11.76 16.69 10.58
CA LYS A 90 10.35 16.69 10.15
C LYS A 90 10.01 15.44 9.35
N SER A 91 10.88 15.03 8.41
CA SER A 91 10.63 13.84 7.60
C SER A 91 10.62 12.54 8.43
N LEU A 92 11.43 12.43 9.49
CA LEU A 92 11.32 11.30 10.43
C LEU A 92 10.08 11.36 11.31
N ALA A 93 9.68 12.55 11.75
CA ALA A 93 8.42 12.72 12.47
C ALA A 93 7.25 12.24 11.59
N PHE A 94 7.20 12.68 10.33
CA PHE A 94 6.22 12.19 9.36
C PHE A 94 6.30 10.67 9.13
N LEU A 95 7.51 10.10 9.02
CA LEU A 95 7.66 8.65 8.88
C LEU A 95 7.14 7.90 10.11
N THR A 96 7.33 8.44 11.31
CA THR A 96 6.82 7.88 12.56
C THR A 96 5.29 7.95 12.62
N ASP A 97 4.71 9.07 12.19
CA ASP A 97 3.25 9.23 12.08
C ASP A 97 2.66 8.23 11.08
N ILE A 98 3.30 8.06 9.91
CA ILE A 98 2.91 7.04 8.92
C ILE A 98 2.96 5.64 9.53
N MET A 99 4.01 5.30 10.30
CA MET A 99 4.09 4.00 10.99
C MET A 99 2.96 3.80 12.01
N ARG A 100 2.55 4.86 12.71
CA ARG A 100 1.39 4.84 13.60
C ARG A 100 0.09 4.60 12.82
N ASP A 101 -0.06 5.24 11.66
CA ASP A 101 -1.23 5.05 10.81
C ASP A 101 -1.33 3.62 10.24
N PHE A 102 -0.20 2.97 9.93
CA PHE A 102 -0.18 1.55 9.57
C PHE A 102 -0.63 0.64 10.73
N GLN A 103 -0.25 0.97 11.97
CA GLN A 103 -0.72 0.23 13.15
C GLN A 103 -2.22 0.42 13.38
N GLU A 104 -2.72 1.64 13.17
CA GLU A 104 -4.15 1.95 13.26
C GLU A 104 -4.95 1.20 12.18
N LEU A 105 -4.42 1.11 10.96
CA LEU A 105 -5.00 0.32 9.89
C LEU A 105 -5.10 -1.17 10.28
N LEU A 106 -4.04 -1.76 10.84
CA LEU A 106 -4.11 -3.14 11.35
C LEU A 106 -5.16 -3.31 12.45
N ARG A 107 -5.30 -2.31 13.34
CA ARG A 107 -6.34 -2.32 14.38
C ARG A 107 -7.74 -2.38 13.77
N HIS A 108 -7.99 -1.61 12.71
CA HIS A 108 -9.26 -1.65 11.97
C HIS A 108 -9.49 -2.97 11.24
N LEU A 109 -8.47 -3.51 10.56
CA LEU A 109 -8.59 -4.81 9.89
C LEU A 109 -8.90 -5.93 10.88
N ARG A 110 -8.27 -5.92 12.08
CA ARG A 110 -8.59 -6.86 13.16
C ARG A 110 -10.01 -6.70 13.69
N SER A 111 -10.49 -5.47 13.88
CA SER A 111 -11.86 -5.26 14.35
C SER A 111 -12.87 -5.80 13.33
N PHE A 112 -12.64 -5.56 12.04
CA PHE A 112 -13.49 -6.12 11.00
C PHE A 112 -13.44 -7.65 10.96
N ALA A 113 -12.26 -8.26 11.08
CA ALA A 113 -12.14 -9.71 11.14
C ALA A 113 -12.93 -10.29 12.33
N SER A 114 -12.81 -9.65 13.52
CA SER A 114 -13.58 -10.06 14.71
C SER A 114 -15.09 -9.87 14.55
N GLU A 115 -15.54 -8.81 13.87
CA GLU A 115 -16.95 -8.61 13.55
C GLU A 115 -17.46 -9.68 12.56
N CYS A 116 -16.61 -10.14 11.64
CA CYS A 116 -16.94 -11.23 10.73
C CYS A 116 -17.14 -12.56 11.46
N VAL A 117 -16.34 -12.87 12.49
CA VAL A 117 -16.54 -14.07 13.33
C VAL A 117 -17.93 -14.07 13.96
N VAL A 118 -18.38 -12.94 14.50
CA VAL A 118 -19.73 -12.81 15.07
C VAL A 118 -20.81 -13.04 14.01
N LEU A 119 -20.59 -12.57 12.77
CA LEU A 119 -21.53 -12.80 11.67
C LEU A 119 -21.55 -14.25 11.17
N VAL A 120 -20.43 -14.98 11.30
CA VAL A 120 -20.35 -16.42 11.03
C VAL A 120 -21.13 -17.18 12.10
N ASP A 121 -20.96 -16.85 13.37
CA ASP A 121 -21.73 -17.42 14.48
C ASP A 121 -23.24 -17.17 14.31
N ASP A 122 -23.63 -15.94 13.96
CA ASP A 122 -25.02 -15.59 13.64
C ASP A 122 -25.56 -16.41 12.46
N ALA A 123 -24.75 -16.61 11.41
CA ALA A 123 -25.14 -17.39 10.23
C ALA A 123 -25.30 -18.89 10.55
N LEU A 124 -24.49 -19.44 11.46
CA LEU A 124 -24.62 -20.81 11.95
C LEU A 124 -25.90 -20.99 12.78
N LEU A 125 -26.22 -20.04 13.65
CA LEU A 125 -27.46 -20.04 14.43
C LEU A 125 -28.70 -19.86 13.55
N GLU A 126 -28.63 -19.00 12.53
CA GLU A 126 -29.71 -18.87 11.53
C GLU A 126 -29.89 -20.17 10.73
N CYS A 127 -28.81 -20.88 10.41
CA CYS A 127 -28.85 -22.16 9.70
C CYS A 127 -29.63 -23.26 10.46
N GLU A 128 -29.58 -23.29 11.79
CA GLU A 128 -30.37 -24.23 12.61
C GLU A 128 -31.90 -23.98 12.51
N THR A 129 -32.30 -22.80 12.02
CA THR A 129 -33.72 -22.38 11.93
C THR A 129 -34.31 -22.48 10.52
N VAL A 130 -33.49 -22.77 9.50
CA VAL A 130 -33.92 -22.87 8.09
C VAL A 130 -34.28 -24.33 7.77
N VAL A 131 -35.29 -24.53 6.90
CA VAL A 131 -35.95 -25.83 6.63
C VAL A 131 -35.50 -26.43 5.28
N SER A 132 -34.53 -25.84 4.59
CA SER A 132 -34.14 -26.24 3.23
C SER A 132 -32.62 -26.32 3.03
N VAL A 133 -32.17 -27.56 2.84
CA VAL A 133 -30.77 -28.01 2.74
C VAL A 133 -29.92 -27.27 1.69
N ASP A 134 -30.52 -26.84 0.57
CA ASP A 134 -29.77 -26.19 -0.52
C ASP A 134 -29.45 -24.70 -0.27
N ASP A 135 -30.27 -23.98 0.52
CA ASP A 135 -30.02 -22.58 0.90
C ASP A 135 -29.20 -22.49 2.21
N GLU A 136 -29.27 -23.53 3.04
CA GLU A 136 -28.47 -23.69 4.28
C GLU A 136 -26.96 -23.68 4.01
N MET A 137 -26.51 -24.49 3.04
CA MET A 137 -25.09 -24.61 2.74
C MET A 137 -24.52 -23.30 2.18
N ALA A 138 -25.28 -22.57 1.35
CA ALA A 138 -24.83 -21.29 0.77
C ALA A 138 -24.82 -20.13 1.78
N VAL A 139 -25.76 -20.11 2.74
CA VAL A 139 -25.85 -19.09 3.79
C VAL A 139 -24.66 -19.17 4.75
N VAL A 140 -24.15 -20.37 5.02
CA VAL A 140 -23.01 -20.61 5.93
C VAL A 140 -21.66 -20.57 5.20
N THR A 141 -21.59 -21.06 3.95
CA THR A 141 -20.31 -21.14 3.21
C THR A 141 -19.73 -19.76 2.90
N PHE A 142 -20.56 -18.77 2.55
CA PHE A 142 -20.04 -17.44 2.20
C PHE A 142 -19.41 -16.68 3.39
N PRO A 143 -20.05 -16.58 4.57
CA PRO A 143 -19.42 -16.00 5.75
C PRO A 143 -18.12 -16.70 6.17
N LEU A 144 -18.06 -18.04 6.10
CA LEU A 144 -16.84 -18.82 6.38
C LEU A 144 -15.71 -18.48 5.41
N GLN A 145 -15.99 -18.51 4.10
CA GLN A 145 -15.00 -18.13 3.08
C GLN A 145 -14.54 -16.68 3.24
N LEU A 146 -15.45 -15.77 3.61
CA LEU A 146 -15.09 -14.38 3.89
C LEU A 146 -14.18 -14.27 5.12
N GLN A 147 -14.44 -15.02 6.19
CA GLN A 147 -13.58 -15.05 7.37
C GLN A 147 -12.18 -15.56 7.04
N GLU A 148 -12.07 -16.73 6.38
CA GLU A 148 -10.78 -17.31 5.98
C GLU A 148 -9.97 -16.35 5.10
N TRP A 149 -10.63 -15.71 4.14
CA TRP A 149 -10.01 -14.71 3.29
C TRP A 149 -9.54 -13.49 4.10
N MET A 150 -10.38 -12.95 4.99
CA MET A 150 -10.02 -11.79 5.82
C MET A 150 -8.86 -12.08 6.77
N GLU A 151 -8.82 -13.27 7.38
CA GLU A 151 -7.71 -13.70 8.24
C GLU A 151 -6.41 -13.85 7.45
N THR A 152 -6.47 -14.43 6.25
CA THR A 152 -5.31 -14.58 5.37
C THR A 152 -4.77 -13.21 4.93
N VAL A 153 -5.66 -12.30 4.53
CA VAL A 153 -5.29 -10.94 4.14
C VAL A 153 -4.73 -10.15 5.32
N LEU A 154 -5.34 -10.28 6.50
CA LEU A 154 -4.84 -9.66 7.73
C LEU A 154 -3.41 -10.14 8.03
N ALA A 155 -3.15 -11.45 7.98
CA ALA A 155 -1.82 -12.01 8.25
C ALA A 155 -0.77 -11.44 7.27
N MET A 156 -1.10 -11.33 5.98
CA MET A 156 -0.21 -10.71 4.99
C MET A 156 0.13 -9.25 5.36
N PHE A 157 -0.87 -8.45 5.76
CA PHE A 157 -0.64 -7.07 6.17
C PHE A 157 0.13 -6.96 7.49
N GLU A 158 -0.11 -7.84 8.46
CA GLU A 158 0.66 -7.87 9.71
C GLU A 158 2.15 -8.15 9.45
N HIS A 159 2.45 -9.12 8.60
CA HIS A 159 3.82 -9.42 8.20
C HIS A 159 4.47 -8.29 7.42
N GLU A 160 3.73 -7.60 6.55
CA GLU A 160 4.25 -6.43 5.82
C GLU A 160 4.53 -5.25 6.76
N VAL A 161 3.64 -4.95 7.70
CA VAL A 161 3.88 -3.87 8.69
C VAL A 161 5.06 -4.21 9.59
N LEU A 162 5.18 -5.45 10.09
CA LEU A 162 6.34 -5.88 10.88
C LEU A 162 7.65 -5.71 10.11
N ARG A 163 7.64 -6.03 8.82
CA ARG A 163 8.78 -5.81 7.94
C ARG A 163 9.09 -4.32 7.81
N LYS A 164 8.10 -3.46 7.57
CA LYS A 164 8.30 -2.01 7.47
C LYS A 164 8.82 -1.41 8.78
N VAL A 165 8.31 -1.85 9.92
CA VAL A 165 8.81 -1.46 11.25
C VAL A 165 10.30 -1.78 11.38
N ARG A 166 10.72 -3.01 11.04
CA ARG A 166 12.15 -3.39 11.08
C ARG A 166 13.02 -2.56 10.13
N LEU A 167 12.50 -2.15 8.98
CA LEU A 167 13.21 -1.27 8.06
C LEU A 167 13.41 0.13 8.62
N VAL A 168 12.45 0.64 9.41
CA VAL A 168 12.48 1.99 9.99
C VAL A 168 13.21 2.05 11.32
N THR A 169 13.20 0.99 12.14
CA THR A 169 13.85 0.97 13.48
C THR A 169 15.36 1.18 13.43
N TYR A 170 15.99 0.83 12.31
CA TYR A 170 17.42 1.04 12.08
C TYR A 170 17.64 2.12 11.03
N LEU A 171 16.88 3.22 11.02
CA LEU A 171 17.13 4.31 10.08
C LEU A 171 18.03 5.37 10.74
N GLU A 172 19.21 5.61 10.18
CA GLU A 172 20.11 6.69 10.60
C GLU A 172 20.33 7.62 9.41
N TYR A 173 20.36 8.92 9.68
CA TYR A 173 20.56 9.96 8.67
C TYR A 173 21.93 9.91 7.98
N SER A 174 22.92 9.36 8.69
CA SER A 174 24.32 9.39 8.30
C SER A 174 24.65 8.45 7.13
N ASP A 175 23.79 7.47 6.83
CA ASP A 175 24.01 6.50 5.75
C ASP A 175 23.01 6.68 4.58
N PRO A 176 23.37 7.47 3.56
CA PRO A 176 22.53 7.65 2.37
C PRO A 176 22.37 6.38 1.55
N ARG A 177 23.29 5.40 1.66
CA ARG A 177 23.19 4.12 0.94
C ARG A 177 22.09 3.25 1.58
N ARG A 178 22.03 3.22 2.91
CA ARG A 178 20.97 2.52 3.65
C ARG A 178 19.61 3.15 3.39
N LEU A 179 19.50 4.48 3.40
CA LEU A 179 18.27 5.20 3.05
C LEU A 179 17.76 4.87 1.64
N ASN A 180 18.66 4.84 0.65
CA ASN A 180 18.30 4.42 -0.72
C ASN A 180 17.89 2.95 -0.80
N ALA A 181 18.52 2.07 -0.03
CA ALA A 181 18.13 0.66 0.03
C ALA A 181 16.73 0.50 0.65
N VAL A 182 16.44 1.19 1.75
CA VAL A 182 15.13 1.20 2.41
C VAL A 182 14.05 1.77 1.49
N HIS A 183 14.32 2.86 0.78
CA HIS A 183 13.38 3.40 -0.22
C HIS A 183 13.05 2.38 -1.32
N LYS A 184 14.06 1.66 -1.85
CA LYS A 184 13.82 0.60 -2.86
C LYS A 184 13.03 -0.58 -2.29
N GLN A 185 13.21 -0.88 -1.02
CA GLN A 185 12.52 -1.98 -0.33
C GLN A 185 11.15 -1.56 0.22
N TRP A 186 10.79 -0.28 0.24
CA TRP A 186 9.55 0.18 0.87
C TRP A 186 8.27 -0.36 0.22
N SER A 187 8.30 -0.62 -1.09
CA SER A 187 7.14 -1.10 -1.85
C SER A 187 6.76 -2.54 -1.49
N SER A 188 5.50 -2.72 -1.12
CA SER A 188 4.84 -4.03 -0.89
C SER A 188 4.54 -4.79 -2.19
N LYS A 189 4.54 -4.10 -3.34
CA LYS A 189 4.40 -4.73 -4.68
C LYS A 189 5.72 -5.25 -5.24
N GLY A 190 6.82 -5.04 -4.51
CA GLY A 190 8.15 -5.49 -4.91
C GLY A 190 8.42 -6.94 -4.53
N VAL A 191 9.56 -7.46 -4.98
CA VAL A 191 10.06 -8.82 -4.69
C VAL A 191 10.17 -9.13 -3.19
N MET A 192 10.28 -8.10 -2.36
CA MET A 192 10.41 -8.22 -0.91
C MET A 192 9.07 -8.00 -0.18
N GLY A 193 7.98 -7.76 -0.91
CA GLY A 193 6.64 -7.57 -0.36
C GLY A 193 6.04 -8.88 0.15
N ASN A 194 5.34 -8.80 1.27
CA ASN A 194 4.63 -9.94 1.86
C ASN A 194 3.14 -9.98 1.47
N VAL A 195 2.71 -9.09 0.55
CA VAL A 195 1.31 -8.95 0.15
C VAL A 195 1.13 -9.45 -1.28
N ASP A 196 0.35 -10.52 -1.45
CA ASP A 196 -0.14 -10.95 -2.75
C ASP A 196 -1.40 -10.15 -3.12
N TYR A 197 -1.21 -9.13 -3.96
CA TYR A 197 -2.30 -8.28 -4.41
C TYR A 197 -3.28 -9.00 -5.35
N ASP A 198 -2.85 -10.06 -6.04
CA ASP A 198 -3.74 -10.83 -6.91
C ASP A 198 -4.72 -11.63 -6.05
N TYR A 199 -4.25 -12.25 -4.97
CA TYR A 199 -5.11 -12.91 -3.98
C TYR A 199 -6.06 -11.94 -3.26
N VAL A 200 -5.61 -10.73 -2.92
CA VAL A 200 -6.46 -9.70 -2.30
C VAL A 200 -7.56 -9.23 -3.26
N GLN A 201 -7.33 -9.22 -4.57
CA GLN A 201 -8.31 -8.75 -5.55
C GLN A 201 -9.22 -9.84 -6.11
N THR A 202 -8.73 -11.09 -6.20
CA THR A 202 -9.45 -12.20 -6.85
C THR A 202 -9.82 -13.35 -5.91
N GLY A 203 -9.30 -13.35 -4.67
CA GLY A 203 -9.42 -14.48 -3.75
C GLY A 203 -10.84 -14.75 -3.23
N LEU A 204 -11.73 -13.75 -3.23
CA LEU A 204 -13.11 -13.93 -2.77
C LEU A 204 -14.09 -14.01 -3.94
N GLN A 205 -14.68 -15.19 -4.16
CA GLN A 205 -15.83 -15.33 -5.05
C GLN A 205 -17.07 -14.77 -4.35
N LEU A 206 -17.39 -13.50 -4.63
CA LEU A 206 -18.62 -12.90 -4.12
C LEU A 206 -19.84 -13.66 -4.68
N PRO A 207 -20.86 -13.96 -3.86
CA PRO A 207 -22.11 -14.55 -4.31
C PRO A 207 -22.67 -13.68 -5.43
N GLN A 208 -22.82 -14.25 -6.62
CA GLN A 208 -23.36 -13.51 -7.75
C GLN A 208 -24.77 -13.04 -7.40
N VAL A 209 -24.94 -11.73 -7.34
CA VAL A 209 -26.27 -11.11 -7.44
C VAL A 209 -26.71 -11.36 -8.88
N ASN A 210 -27.41 -12.48 -9.10
CA ASN A 210 -28.18 -12.69 -10.32
C ASN A 210 -29.25 -11.59 -10.38
N TYR A 211 -28.89 -10.44 -10.95
CA TYR A 211 -29.87 -9.64 -11.66
C TYR A 211 -30.28 -10.50 -12.85
N CYS A 212 -31.36 -11.26 -12.65
CA CYS A 212 -32.04 -11.99 -13.70
C CYS A 212 -32.58 -10.96 -14.69
N LEU A 213 -31.78 -10.60 -15.69
CA LEU A 213 -32.29 -10.02 -16.92
C LEU A 213 -33.11 -11.11 -17.61
N PRO A 214 -34.36 -10.85 -18.01
CA PRO A 214 -35.19 -11.86 -18.65
C PRO A 214 -34.66 -12.07 -20.08
N SER A 215 -33.76 -13.04 -20.25
CA SER A 215 -33.42 -13.52 -21.58
C SER A 215 -34.48 -14.54 -22.00
N GLN A 216 -35.23 -14.12 -23.01
CA GLN A 216 -36.24 -14.89 -23.69
C GLN A 216 -35.64 -16.17 -24.26
N SER A 217 -36.39 -17.27 -24.09
CA SER A 217 -36.51 -18.42 -24.98
C SER A 217 -35.43 -18.62 -26.04
N SER A 218 -34.75 -19.77 -26.01
CA SER A 218 -35.01 -20.83 -26.99
C SER A 218 -34.15 -22.06 -26.71
N ASP A 219 -34.81 -23.21 -26.79
CA ASP A 219 -34.23 -24.55 -26.88
C ASP A 219 -33.03 -24.59 -27.83
N SER A 220 -32.03 -25.44 -27.54
CA SER A 220 -31.66 -26.53 -28.44
C SER A 220 -30.48 -27.38 -27.93
N LYS A 221 -30.68 -28.68 -28.12
CA LYS A 221 -29.78 -29.81 -27.91
C LYS A 221 -28.53 -29.72 -28.81
N SER A 222 -27.51 -30.47 -28.40
CA SER A 222 -26.32 -30.83 -29.17
C SER A 222 -26.61 -31.36 -30.57
N ILE A 223 -25.67 -31.18 -31.51
CA ILE A 223 -25.04 -32.22 -32.34
C ILE A 223 -24.08 -31.58 -33.38
N THR A 224 -22.92 -32.25 -33.50
CA THR A 224 -21.81 -32.15 -34.45
C THR A 224 -22.16 -32.10 -35.95
N SER A 225 -21.36 -31.41 -36.76
CA SER A 225 -20.59 -31.94 -37.92
C SER A 225 -20.18 -30.86 -38.94
N GLU A 226 -19.11 -31.19 -39.66
CA GLU A 226 -18.34 -30.41 -40.64
C GLU A 226 -19.14 -29.76 -41.78
N SER A 227 -18.66 -28.63 -42.34
CA SER A 227 -17.96 -28.60 -43.64
C SER A 227 -17.80 -27.19 -44.23
N LYS A 228 -16.81 -27.09 -45.10
CA LYS A 228 -16.20 -25.93 -45.77
C LYS A 228 -17.18 -25.09 -46.63
N ARG A 229 -16.97 -23.76 -46.70
CA ARG A 229 -16.45 -23.05 -47.91
C ARG A 229 -16.46 -21.52 -47.79
N LYS A 230 -15.38 -20.94 -48.31
CA LYS A 230 -15.10 -19.52 -48.56
C LYS A 230 -16.20 -18.81 -49.39
N LYS A 231 -16.47 -17.54 -49.07
CA LYS A 231 -16.63 -16.48 -50.09
C LYS A 231 -16.22 -15.10 -49.54
N LYS A 232 -15.13 -14.56 -50.08
CA LYS A 232 -14.76 -13.12 -50.02
C LYS A 232 -15.74 -12.34 -50.90
N THR A 233 -16.17 -11.16 -50.46
CA THR A 233 -16.29 -9.96 -51.32
C THR A 233 -16.29 -8.69 -50.47
N ASN A 234 -15.36 -7.79 -50.80
CA ASN A 234 -15.23 -6.41 -50.34
C ASN A 234 -16.39 -5.52 -50.83
N LYS A 235 -16.73 -4.49 -50.05
CA LYS A 235 -16.94 -3.07 -50.45
C LYS A 235 -17.26 -2.27 -49.18
N ALA A 236 -16.33 -1.51 -48.63
CA ALA A 236 -15.93 -0.14 -49.00
C ALA A 236 -16.93 0.92 -48.48
N ASN A 237 -16.41 1.73 -47.55
CA ASN A 237 -16.93 3.02 -47.09
C ASN A 237 -17.45 3.89 -48.24
N LYS A 238 -18.59 4.53 -48.00
CA LYS A 238 -18.71 5.99 -48.15
C LYS A 238 -19.86 6.50 -47.31
#